data_AF-A0A1V1NXR6-F1
#
_entry.id   AF-A0A1V1NXR6-F1
#
_cell.length_a   1.000
_cell.length_b   1.000
_cell.length_c   1.000
_cell.angle_alpha   90.00
_cell.angle_beta   90.00
_cell.angle_gamma   90.00
#
_symmetry.space_group_name_H-M   'P 1'
#
loop_
_entity.id
_entity.type
_entity.pdbx_description
1 polymer ?
#
loop_
_entity_poly.entity_id
_entity_poly.type
_entity_poly.pdbx_seq_one_letter_code
_entity_poly.pdbx_strand_id
1 'polypeptide(L)'
;MKLLEWEVQEDNYQEQITIPKKIREMAAEEGISTENKQKVVARLTNVNTGEEYLNRLAITGTHEIYVPVEIQKMLEGSGNIRIRIFG
;
A
#
# COMPACT_ATOMS: atom_id res chain seq x y z
N MET A 1 3.24 13.35 12.62
CA MET A 1 3.18 12.37 11.52
C MET A 1 3.96 11.14 11.92
N LYS A 2 3.23 10.09 12.31
CA LYS A 2 3.81 8.75 12.48
C LYS A 2 4.18 8.15 11.11
N LEU A 3 5.21 7.31 11.10
CA LEU A 3 5.60 6.56 9.91
C LEU A 3 4.63 5.39 9.72
N LEU A 4 3.75 5.48 8.73
CA LEU A 4 2.80 4.43 8.35
C LEU A 4 3.37 3.65 7.16
N GLU A 5 4.34 2.79 7.44
CA GLU A 5 5.13 2.08 6.43
C GLU A 5 5.27 0.60 6.79
N TRP A 6 5.17 -0.26 5.78
CA TRP A 6 5.42 -1.69 5.90
C TRP A 6 5.94 -2.25 4.58
N GLU A 7 6.51 -3.46 4.64
CA GLU A 7 6.98 -4.18 3.47
C GLU A 7 6.14 -5.44 3.28
N VAL A 8 5.92 -5.79 2.01
CA VAL A 8 5.24 -7.02 1.59
C VAL A 8 6.17 -7.74 0.63
N GLN A 9 6.31 -9.05 0.85
CA GLN A 9 6.94 -9.91 -0.13
C GLN A 9 6.01 -10.08 -1.33
N GLU A 10 6.52 -9.74 -2.50
CA GLU A 10 5.84 -9.94 -3.77
C GLU A 10 6.63 -10.92 -4.60
N ASP A 11 6.20 -12.17 -4.52
CA ASP A 11 6.70 -13.27 -5.33
C ASP A 11 5.86 -13.46 -6.61
N ASN A 12 4.68 -12.82 -6.70
CA ASN A 12 3.70 -12.97 -7.78
C ASN A 12 2.72 -11.78 -7.80
N TYR A 13 1.99 -11.66 -8.91
CA TYR A 13 0.85 -10.74 -9.09
C TYR A 13 -0.07 -10.61 -7.86
N GLN A 14 -0.11 -9.41 -7.27
CA GLN A 14 -1.05 -9.04 -6.20
C GLN A 14 -1.90 -7.83 -6.61
N GLU A 15 -3.20 -8.03 -6.79
CA GLU A 15 -4.18 -6.95 -7.03
C GLU A 15 -4.47 -6.14 -5.77
N GLN A 16 -4.16 -6.73 -4.61
CA GLN A 16 -4.58 -6.24 -3.31
C GLN A 16 -3.44 -6.46 -2.31
N ILE A 17 -3.06 -5.40 -1.61
CA ILE A 17 -2.02 -5.44 -0.57
C ILE A 17 -2.69 -5.22 0.78
N THR A 18 -2.63 -6.22 1.66
CA THR A 18 -3.21 -6.12 3.01
C THR A 18 -2.54 -5.00 3.81
N ILE A 19 -3.35 -4.16 4.47
CA ILE A 19 -2.86 -3.18 5.45
C ILE A 19 -2.79 -3.88 6.82
N PRO A 20 -1.60 -4.06 7.41
CA PRO A 20 -1.48 -4.74 8.70
C PRO A 20 -2.29 -4.05 9.79
N LYS A 21 -2.87 -4.81 10.73
CA LYS A 21 -3.69 -4.28 11.82
C LYS A 21 -3.01 -3.12 12.57
N LYS A 22 -1.72 -3.26 12.88
CA LYS A 22 -0.93 -2.21 13.53
C LYS A 22 -0.86 -0.91 12.72
N ILE A 23 -0.73 -1.00 11.40
CA ILE A 23 -0.75 0.18 10.52
C ILE A 23 -2.14 0.81 10.52
N ARG A 24 -3.22 0.02 10.50
CA ARG A 24 -4.59 0.53 10.56
C ARG A 24 -4.87 1.28 11.86
N GLU A 25 -4.42 0.75 12.98
CA GLU A 25 -4.52 1.39 14.29
C GLU A 25 -3.76 2.73 14.31
N MET A 26 -2.51 2.73 13.85
CA MET A 26 -1.72 3.97 13.76
C MET A 26 -2.31 4.98 12.75
N ALA A 27 -2.90 4.50 11.64
CA ALA A 27 -3.57 5.34 10.66
C ALA A 27 -4.80 6.02 11.27
N ALA A 28 -5.60 5.28 12.06
CA ALA A 28 -6.75 5.83 12.76
C ALA A 28 -6.36 6.90 13.78
N GLU A 29 -5.25 6.72 14.51
CA GLU A 29 -4.70 7.73 15.43
C GLU A 29 -4.31 9.04 14.71
N GLU A 30 -3.89 8.96 13.44
CA GLU A 30 -3.57 10.12 12.61
C GLU A 30 -4.80 10.64 11.83
N GLY A 31 -6.00 10.11 12.08
CA GLY A 31 -7.25 10.54 11.43
C GLY A 31 -7.46 9.96 10.02
N ILE A 32 -6.67 8.97 9.62
CA ILE A 32 -6.76 8.31 8.32
C ILE A 32 -7.69 7.10 8.42
N SER A 33 -8.80 7.16 7.70
CA SER A 33 -9.74 6.04 7.63
C SER A 33 -9.22 4.95 6.68
N THR A 34 -9.08 3.73 7.20
CA THR A 34 -8.73 2.53 6.42
C THR A 34 -9.95 1.65 6.13
N GLU A 35 -11.12 2.28 5.99
CA GLU A 35 -12.41 1.63 5.76
C GLU A 35 -12.74 1.45 4.28
N ASN A 36 -13.71 0.58 3.98
CA ASN A 36 -14.16 0.30 2.62
C ASN A 36 -14.51 1.58 1.83
N LYS A 37 -14.12 1.64 0.56
CA LYS A 37 -14.36 2.75 -0.38
C LYS A 37 -13.62 4.05 -0.04
N GLN A 38 -12.86 4.10 1.04
CA GLN A 38 -11.95 5.22 1.30
C GLN A 38 -10.78 5.18 0.30
N LYS A 39 -10.12 6.33 0.16
CA LYS A 39 -8.88 6.43 -0.61
C LYS A 39 -7.79 7.04 0.24
N VAL A 40 -6.62 6.42 0.22
CA VAL A 40 -5.42 6.92 0.89
C VAL A 40 -4.37 7.28 -0.13
N VAL A 41 -3.60 8.33 0.14
CA VAL A 41 -2.38 8.58 -0.62
C VAL A 41 -1.40 7.49 -0.22
N ALA A 42 -0.98 6.67 -1.18
CA ALA A 42 -0.07 5.56 -0.97
C ALA A 42 1.12 5.68 -1.92
N ARG A 43 2.31 5.46 -1.38
CA ARG A 43 3.54 5.25 -2.14
C ARG A 43 3.86 3.76 -2.12
N LEU A 44 4.03 3.18 -3.29
CA LEU A 44 4.55 1.83 -3.48
C LEU A 44 5.95 1.98 -4.06
N THR A 45 6.94 1.32 -3.45
CA THR A 45 8.32 1.34 -3.87
C THR A 45 8.78 -0.08 -4.12
N ASN A 46 9.25 -0.37 -5.33
CA ASN A 46 9.98 -1.60 -5.60
C ASN A 46 11.35 -1.49 -4.93
N VAL A 47 11.61 -2.29 -3.89
CA VAL A 47 12.83 -2.16 -3.08
C VAL A 47 14.07 -2.56 -3.88
N ASN A 48 13.92 -3.43 -4.88
CA ASN A 48 15.01 -3.90 -5.71
C ASN A 48 15.38 -2.91 -6.83
N THR A 49 14.40 -2.31 -7.51
CA THR A 49 14.66 -1.38 -8.63
C THR A 49 14.71 0.08 -8.18
N GLY A 50 14.12 0.40 -7.04
CA GLY A 50 13.95 1.78 -6.56
C GLY A 50 12.83 2.55 -7.26
N GLU A 51 12.09 1.91 -8.16
CA GLU A 51 10.94 2.53 -8.81
C GLU A 51 9.85 2.85 -7.79
N GLU A 52 9.24 4.03 -7.92
CA GLU A 52 8.20 4.52 -7.02
C GLU A 52 6.93 4.85 -7.79
N TYR A 53 5.79 4.50 -7.18
CA TYR A 53 4.47 4.94 -7.60
C TYR A 53 3.76 5.63 -6.46
N LEU A 54 3.29 6.85 -6.67
CA LEU A 54 2.57 7.65 -5.67
C LEU A 54 1.21 8.04 -6.23
N ASN A 55 0.13 7.51 -5.65
CA ASN A 55 -1.23 7.85 -6.06
C ASN A 55 -2.23 7.70 -4.91
N ARG A 56 -3.47 8.16 -5.10
CA ARG A 56 -4.59 7.84 -4.21
C ARG A 56 -5.16 6.49 -4.57
N LEU A 57 -4.92 5.50 -3.71
CA LEU A 57 -5.37 4.13 -3.89
C LEU A 57 -6.61 3.85 -3.05
N ALA A 58 -7.51 3.05 -3.60
CA ALA A 58 -8.75 2.66 -2.94
C ALA A 58 -8.49 1.58 -1.89
N ILE A 59 -9.26 1.64 -0.79
CA ILE A 59 -9.26 0.62 0.25
C ILE A 59 -10.45 -0.31 0.06
N THR A 60 -10.19 -1.62 0.05
CA THR A 60 -11.19 -2.68 -0.08
C THR A 60 -11.96 -2.89 1.23
N GLY A 61 -13.06 -3.64 1.18
CA GLY A 61 -13.83 -4.01 2.37
C GLY A 61 -13.09 -4.93 3.35
N THR A 62 -11.96 -5.49 2.92
CA THR A 62 -11.06 -6.38 3.65
C THR A 62 -9.81 -5.66 4.14
N HIS A 63 -9.80 -4.32 4.08
CA HIS A 63 -8.69 -3.45 4.48
C HIS A 63 -7.40 -3.69 3.69
N GLU A 64 -7.54 -3.91 2.39
CA GLU A 64 -6.40 -3.93 1.47
C GLU A 64 -6.37 -2.66 0.62
N ILE A 65 -5.19 -2.34 0.13
CA ILE A 65 -4.97 -1.34 -0.91
C ILE A 65 -5.14 -2.02 -2.25
N TYR A 66 -6.04 -1.49 -3.09
CA TYR A 66 -6.15 -1.91 -4.48
C TYR A 66 -4.97 -1.39 -5.30
N VAL A 67 -4.26 -2.30 -5.96
CA VAL A 67 -3.11 -2.04 -6.81
C VAL A 67 -3.58 -1.92 -8.27
N PRO A 68 -3.42 -0.75 -8.92
CA PRO A 68 -3.82 -0.58 -10.32
C PRO A 68 -3.02 -1.45 -11.29
N VAL A 69 -3.69 -1.92 -12.35
CA VAL A 69 -3.08 -2.73 -13.41
C VAL A 69 -1.87 -2.07 -14.08
N GLU A 70 -1.88 -0.73 -14.19
CA GLU A 70 -0.83 0.05 -14.86
C GLU A 70 0.55 -0.09 -14.19
N ILE A 71 0.59 -0.36 -12.88
CA ILE A 71 1.84 -0.49 -12.11
C ILE A 71 2.23 -1.93 -11.83
N GLN A 72 1.43 -2.90 -12.23
CA GLN A 72 1.73 -4.29 -11.91
C GLN A 72 3.07 -4.74 -12.50
N LYS A 73 3.44 -4.27 -13.70
CA LYS A 73 4.76 -4.53 -14.28
C LYS A 73 5.92 -3.95 -13.47
N MET A 74 5.70 -2.84 -12.77
CA MET A 74 6.70 -2.22 -11.89
C MET A 74 6.91 -3.08 -10.63
N LEU A 75 5.86 -3.78 -10.20
CA LEU A 75 5.85 -4.59 -8.99
C LEU A 75 6.27 -6.03 -9.27
N GLU A 76 5.96 -6.56 -10.45
CA GLU A 76 6.21 -7.95 -10.83
C GLU A 76 7.69 -8.33 -10.68
N GLY A 77 7.96 -9.34 -9.86
CA GLY A 77 9.32 -9.81 -9.59
C GLY A 77 10.14 -8.84 -8.73
N SER A 78 9.49 -7.86 -8.10
CA SER A 78 10.13 -6.94 -7.15
C SER A 78 10.66 -7.64 -5.91
N GLY A 79 10.14 -8.83 -5.56
CA GLY A 79 10.52 -9.59 -4.37
C GLY A 79 10.05 -8.94 -3.07
N ASN A 80 10.28 -7.64 -2.90
CA ASN A 80 9.82 -6.81 -1.80
C ASN A 80 9.27 -5.48 -2.31
N ILE A 81 8.05 -5.18 -1.90
CA ILE A 81 7.41 -3.88 -2.10
C ILE A 81 7.33 -3.19 -0.75
N ARG A 82 7.80 -1.94 -0.69
CA ARG A 82 7.58 -1.07 0.46
C ARG A 82 6.36 -0.20 0.20
N ILE A 83 5.43 -0.19 1.14
CA ILE A 83 4.20 0.58 1.07
C ILE A 83 4.20 1.61 2.18
N ARG A 84 3.91 2.86 1.82
CA ARG A 84 3.75 3.96 2.76
C ARG A 84 2.45 4.70 2.50
N ILE A 85 1.65 4.90 3.54
CA ILE A 85 0.42 5.70 3.45
C ILE A 85 0.60 7.06 4.11
N PHE A 86 -0.10 8.07 3.57
CA PHE A 86 -0.06 9.45 4.04
C PHE A 86 -1.48 9.92 4.37
N GLY A 87 -1.59 10.70 5.45
CA GLY A 87 -2.80 11.41 5.88
C GLY A 87 -2.73 12.89 5.59
#